data_AF-A0A7G3ZNC2-F1
#
_entry.id   AF-A0A7G3ZNC2-F1
#
_cell.length_a   1.000
_cell.length_b   1.000
_cell.length_c   1.000
_cell.angle_alpha   90.00
_cell.angle_beta   90.00
_cell.angle_gamma   90.00
#
_symmetry.space_group_name_H-M   'P 1'
#
loop_
_entity.id
_entity.type
_entity.pdbx_description
1 polymer ?
#
loop_
_entity_poly.entity_id
_entity_poly.type
_entity_poly.pdbx_seq_one_letter_code
_entity_poly.pdbx_strand_id
1 'polypeptide(L)'
;MSQSATTNTTTNNSQPSASPENKNKTTTAAGKDEAKKKTFSTKPVIPWDHEPHSVNVKSFVGYDIQFTGWTRRDIRAKRCEEAAAADARDAENE
;
A
#
# COMPACT_ATOMS: atom_id res chain seq x y z
N MET A 1 -0.85 39.14 -36.02
CA MET A 1 -0.99 37.67 -35.88
C MET A 1 -2.13 37.41 -34.91
N SER A 2 -2.92 36.37 -35.16
CA SER A 2 -4.25 36.22 -34.55
C SER A 2 -4.21 35.78 -33.08
N GLN A 3 -5.16 36.28 -32.29
CA GLN A 3 -5.54 35.67 -31.01
C GLN A 3 -6.55 34.55 -31.29
N SER A 4 -6.47 33.44 -30.55
CA SER A 4 -7.40 32.31 -30.71
C SER A 4 -8.15 32.04 -29.41
N ALA A 5 -9.42 32.45 -29.37
CA ALA A 5 -10.48 31.69 -28.71
C ALA A 5 -10.87 30.49 -29.62
N THR A 6 -11.61 29.45 -29.20
CA THR A 6 -12.18 29.10 -27.89
C THR A 6 -11.83 27.61 -27.60
N THR A 7 -12.52 26.70 -26.88
CA THR A 7 -13.89 26.59 -26.33
C THR A 7 -13.88 25.68 -25.10
N ASN A 8 -14.82 25.85 -24.18
CA ASN A 8 -15.06 24.87 -23.10
C ASN A 8 -15.71 23.59 -23.65
N THR A 9 -15.38 22.43 -23.09
CA THR A 9 -16.20 21.21 -23.20
C THR A 9 -16.46 20.63 -21.81
N THR A 10 -17.66 20.85 -21.30
CA THR A 10 -18.14 20.22 -20.06
C THR A 10 -18.66 18.81 -20.35
N THR A 11 -18.15 17.80 -19.64
CA THR A 11 -18.84 16.50 -19.52
C THR A 11 -19.01 16.15 -18.05
N ASN A 12 -20.11 16.63 -17.49
CA ASN A 12 -20.66 16.11 -16.23
C ASN A 12 -21.24 14.72 -16.54
N ASN A 13 -20.92 13.68 -15.76
CA ASN A 13 -21.66 12.42 -15.85
C ASN A 13 -21.77 11.71 -14.49
N SER A 14 -22.67 12.23 -13.66
CA SER A 14 -23.04 11.64 -12.37
C SER A 14 -23.88 10.38 -12.57
N GLN A 15 -23.23 9.21 -12.64
CA GLN A 15 -23.93 7.92 -12.74
C GLN A 15 -24.07 7.24 -11.37
N PRO A 16 -25.27 7.18 -10.76
CA PRO A 16 -25.50 6.40 -9.55
C PRO A 16 -25.52 4.91 -9.91
N SER A 17 -24.38 4.22 -9.79
CA SER A 17 -24.30 2.77 -9.99
C SER A 17 -25.13 2.06 -8.92
N ALA A 18 -26.17 1.34 -9.35
CA ALA A 18 -27.14 0.74 -8.45
C ALA A 18 -26.52 -0.34 -7.55
N SER A 19 -26.91 -0.33 -6.27
CA SER A 19 -26.55 -1.39 -5.33
C SER A 19 -27.32 -2.68 -5.68
N PRO A 20 -26.66 -3.84 -5.81
CA PRO A 20 -27.36 -5.11 -5.99
C PRO A 20 -28.05 -5.53 -4.68
N GLU A 21 -29.37 -5.38 -4.62
CA GLU A 21 -30.22 -5.90 -3.54
C GLU A 21 -30.14 -7.44 -3.46
N ASN A 22 -29.22 -7.97 -2.64
CA ASN A 22 -29.10 -9.41 -2.43
C ASN A 22 -30.20 -9.93 -1.47
N LYS A 23 -31.42 -10.12 -2.00
CA LYS A 23 -32.64 -10.53 -1.29
C LYS A 23 -32.65 -12.02 -0.91
N ASN A 24 -31.65 -12.47 -0.14
CA ASN A 24 -31.58 -13.83 0.39
C ASN A 24 -32.55 -14.05 1.57
N LYS A 25 -33.84 -14.24 1.23
CA LYS A 25 -34.89 -14.69 2.17
C LYS A 25 -34.75 -16.20 2.42
N THR A 26 -33.97 -16.59 3.43
CA THR A 26 -33.91 -17.98 3.90
C THR A 26 -34.52 -18.09 5.30
N THR A 27 -35.75 -18.60 5.38
CA THR A 27 -36.43 -18.92 6.64
C THR A 27 -36.21 -20.40 6.96
N THR A 28 -35.64 -20.74 8.13
CA THR A 28 -35.94 -21.96 8.94
C THR A 28 -35.01 -22.07 10.18
N ALA A 29 -35.61 -22.50 11.30
CA ALA A 29 -35.03 -23.08 12.53
C ALA A 29 -33.59 -22.73 13.00
N ALA A 30 -33.55 -21.93 14.07
CA ALA A 30 -32.80 -22.18 15.32
C ALA A 30 -31.48 -23.03 15.27
N GLY A 31 -30.43 -22.48 14.67
CA GLY A 31 -29.03 -22.82 15.00
C GLY A 31 -28.38 -21.63 15.69
N LYS A 32 -28.01 -21.72 16.98
CA LYS A 32 -27.46 -20.58 17.75
C LYS A 32 -25.95 -20.42 17.62
N ASP A 33 -25.42 -20.59 16.41
CA ASP A 33 -24.05 -20.22 16.09
C ASP A 33 -23.95 -18.68 16.05
N GLU A 34 -23.55 -18.09 17.18
CA GLU A 34 -23.20 -16.68 17.23
C GLU A 34 -21.97 -16.44 16.35
N ALA A 35 -22.23 -16.02 15.11
CA ALA A 35 -21.22 -15.60 14.15
C ALA A 35 -20.40 -14.45 14.76
N LYS A 36 -19.28 -14.82 15.41
CA LYS A 36 -18.38 -13.91 16.12
C LYS A 36 -17.98 -12.77 15.19
N LYS A 37 -18.63 -11.61 15.35
CA LYS A 37 -18.37 -10.42 14.55
C LYS A 37 -16.89 -10.11 14.68
N LYS A 38 -16.12 -10.37 13.61
CA LYS A 38 -14.70 -10.05 13.55
C LYS A 38 -14.57 -8.54 13.70
N THR A 39 -14.20 -8.10 14.90
CA THR A 39 -13.96 -6.69 15.20
C THR A 39 -12.74 -6.26 14.39
N PHE A 40 -13.00 -5.61 13.25
CA PHE A 40 -11.97 -5.02 12.41
C PHE A 40 -11.12 -4.10 13.30
N SER A 41 -9.81 -4.36 13.32
CA SER A 41 -8.91 -3.64 14.22
C SER A 41 -8.84 -2.17 13.79
N THR A 42 -9.20 -1.26 14.68
CA THR A 42 -9.15 0.20 14.46
C THR A 42 -7.74 0.78 14.48
N LYS A 43 -6.70 -0.07 14.49
CA LYS A 43 -5.30 0.33 14.42
C LYS A 43 -5.01 1.01 13.08
N PRO A 44 -4.29 2.15 13.04
CA PRO A 44 -3.85 2.77 11.79
C PRO A 44 -3.09 1.78 10.92
N VAL A 45 -3.41 1.73 9.62
CA VAL A 45 -2.67 0.94 8.64
C VAL A 45 -1.33 1.62 8.39
N ILE A 46 -0.23 0.87 8.55
CA ILE A 46 1.11 1.37 8.25
C ILE A 46 1.24 1.52 6.72
N PRO A 47 1.62 2.71 6.22
CA PRO A 47 1.72 2.96 4.79
C PRO A 47 2.88 2.20 4.15
N TRP A 48 2.72 1.92 2.85
CA TRP A 48 3.74 1.34 1.99
C TRP A 48 4.25 2.42 1.05
N ASP A 49 5.56 2.47 0.87
CA ASP A 49 6.25 3.39 -0.04
C ASP A 49 6.87 2.56 -1.17
N HIS A 50 6.78 3.05 -2.42
CA HIS A 50 7.43 2.40 -3.55
C HIS A 50 8.93 2.75 -3.56
N GLU A 51 9.77 1.73 -3.63
CA GLU A 51 11.22 1.83 -3.43
C GLU A 51 11.97 1.18 -4.61
N PRO A 52 12.80 1.94 -5.35
CA PRO A 52 13.41 1.42 -6.57
C PRO A 52 14.51 0.38 -6.32
N HIS A 53 15.16 0.40 -5.15
CA HIS A 53 16.28 -0.47 -4.81
C HIS A 53 16.08 -1.06 -3.39
N SER A 54 14.96 -1.75 -3.19
CA SER A 54 14.48 -2.19 -1.86
C SER A 54 15.32 -3.29 -1.21
N VAL A 55 16.01 -4.10 -2.02
CA VAL A 55 16.96 -5.15 -1.62
C VAL A 55 17.98 -5.33 -2.74
N ASN A 56 19.27 -5.41 -2.40
CA ASN A 56 20.30 -5.96 -3.28
C ASN A 56 20.57 -7.42 -2.88
N VAL A 57 20.55 -8.35 -3.83
CA VAL A 57 20.78 -9.78 -3.60
C VAL A 57 21.85 -10.30 -4.54
N LYS A 58 22.95 -10.82 -3.99
CA LYS A 58 23.96 -11.51 -4.78
C LYS A 58 23.46 -12.90 -5.15
N SER A 59 23.29 -13.15 -6.45
CA SER A 59 22.88 -14.45 -6.99
C SER A 59 24.01 -15.48 -6.87
N PHE A 60 23.66 -16.78 -6.94
CA PHE A 60 24.63 -17.88 -6.91
C PHE A 60 25.64 -17.82 -8.08
N VAL A 61 25.29 -17.16 -9.18
CA VAL A 61 26.17 -16.97 -10.37
C VAL A 61 27.01 -15.68 -10.25
N GLY A 62 26.94 -14.96 -9.13
CA GLY A 62 27.75 -13.79 -8.83
C GLY A 62 27.19 -12.44 -9.30
N TYR A 63 26.12 -12.43 -10.10
CA TYR A 63 25.40 -11.19 -10.45
C TYR A 63 24.69 -10.61 -9.23
N ASP A 64 24.79 -9.28 -9.04
CA ASP A 64 24.04 -8.55 -8.04
C ASP A 64 22.69 -8.10 -8.62
N ILE A 65 21.58 -8.47 -7.97
CA ILE A 65 20.21 -8.24 -8.42
C ILE A 65 19.54 -7.22 -7.49
N GLN A 66 19.09 -6.10 -8.05
CA GLN A 66 18.41 -5.03 -7.31
C GLN A 66 16.90 -5.13 -7.52
N PHE A 67 16.15 -5.29 -6.44
CA PHE A 67 14.69 -5.45 -6.49
C PHE A 67 13.95 -4.13 -6.27
N THR A 68 13.23 -3.68 -7.30
CA THR A 68 12.16 -2.68 -7.18
C THR A 68 10.96 -3.29 -6.42
N GLY A 69 10.26 -2.50 -5.61
CA GLY A 69 9.10 -3.03 -4.88
C GLY A 69 8.39 -2.02 -3.97
N TRP A 70 7.49 -2.54 -3.13
CA TRP A 70 6.80 -1.77 -2.10
C TRP A 70 7.33 -2.19 -0.72
N THR A 71 7.93 -1.23 0.00
CA THR A 71 8.44 -1.43 1.36
C THR A 71 7.51 -0.76 2.36
N ARG A 72 7.22 -1.38 3.50
CA ARG A 72 6.50 -0.69 4.59
C ARG A 72 7.36 0.41 5.19
N ARG A 73 6.76 1.56 5.48
CA ARG A 73 7.49 2.74 5.99
C ARG A 73 8.21 2.49 7.32
N ASP A 74 7.67 1.62 8.18
CA ASP A 74 8.29 1.26 9.46
C ASP A 74 9.56 0.40 9.28
N ILE A 75 9.53 -0.57 8.37
CA ILE A 75 10.69 -1.38 7.99
C ILE A 75 11.78 -0.49 7.38
N ARG A 76 11.38 0.46 6.51
CA ARG A 76 12.29 1.40 5.87
C ARG A 76 12.98 2.33 6.88
N ALA A 77 12.21 2.94 7.78
CA ALA A 77 12.75 3.81 8.84
C ALA A 77 13.77 3.07 9.70
N LYS A 78 13.44 1.86 10.15
CA LYS A 78 14.34 1.01 10.93
C LYS A 78 15.65 0.71 10.18
N ARG A 79 15.61 0.38 8.88
CA ARG A 79 16.83 0.12 8.09
C ARG A 79 17.73 1.36 7.98
N CYS A 80 17.16 2.55 7.86
CA CYS A 80 17.95 3.80 7.83
C CYS A 80 18.61 4.10 9.18
N GLU A 81 17.93 3.79 10.29
CA GLU A 81 18.48 3.89 11.64
C GLU A 81 19.61 2.87 11.88
N GLU A 82 19.42 1.60 11.47
CA GLU A 82 20.44 0.56 11.53
C GLU A 82 21.68 0.88 10.66
N ALA A 83 21.51 1.52 9.50
CA ALA A 83 22.61 1.96 8.64
C ALA A 83 23.39 3.13 9.27
N ALA A 84 22.71 4.20 9.70
CA ALA A 84 23.36 5.34 10.34
C ALA A 84 24.09 4.97 11.64
N ALA A 85 23.59 3.96 12.37
CA ALA A 85 24.24 3.40 13.55
C ALA A 85 25.42 2.46 13.25
N ALA A 86 25.59 2.03 12.00
CA ALA A 86 26.81 1.36 11.53
C ALA A 86 27.86 2.41 11.12
N ASP A 87 27.49 3.36 10.25
CA ASP A 87 28.36 4.44 9.78
C ASP A 87 29.00 5.21 10.95
N ALA A 88 28.24 5.48 12.02
CA ALA A 88 28.72 6.17 13.21
C ALA A 88 29.72 5.35 14.06
N ARG A 89 29.69 4.01 14.01
CA ARG A 89 30.61 3.14 14.80
C ARG A 89 31.97 2.96 14.13
N ASP A 90 31.98 2.94 12.81
CA ASP A 90 33.24 2.86 12.06
C ASP A 90 34.00 4.19 12.20
N ALA A 91 33.29 5.33 12.26
CA ALA A 91 33.85 6.66 12.55
C ALA A 91 34.33 6.88 14.01
N GLU A 92 34.04 5.98 14.95
CA GLU A 92 34.57 6.00 16.33
C GLU A 92 35.81 5.10 16.51
N ASN A 93 36.28 4.42 15.46
CA ASN A 93 37.42 3.49 15.48
C ASN A 93 38.63 3.93 14.62
N GLU A 94 38.65 5.18 14.14
CA GLU A 94 39.73 5.77 13.31
C GLU A 94 40.48 6.91 14.05
#